data_AF-A0A101US62-F1
#
_entry.id   AF-A0A101US62-F1
#
_cell.length_a   1.000
_cell.length_b   1.000
_cell.length_c   1.000
_cell.angle_alpha   90.00
_cell.angle_beta   90.00
_cell.angle_gamma   90.00
#
_symmetry.space_group_name_H-M   'P 1'
#
loop_
_entity.id
_entity.type
_entity.pdbx_description
1 polymer ?
#
loop_
_entity_poly.entity_id
_entity_poly.type
_entity_poly.pdbx_seq_one_letter_code
_entity_poly.pdbx_strand_id
1 'polypeptide(L)' 'MGKKDFGQEFPELHGWLEDFKMTEEQLASLEVEIQKGGAGNEKASARRWMDAHPGIEDKPALVAG' A
#
# COMPACT_ATOMS: atom_id res chain seq x y z
N MET A 1 1.83 -8.96 -16.33
CA MET A 1 0.91 -7.97 -16.93
C MET A 1 -0.50 -8.38 -16.55
N GLY A 2 -1.31 -7.46 -16.02
CA GLY A 2 -2.59 -7.76 -15.37
C GLY A 2 -3.62 -8.42 -16.30
N LYS A 3 -4.63 -9.05 -15.70
CA LYS A 3 -5.81 -9.58 -16.39
C LYS A 3 -6.44 -8.43 -17.18
N LYS A 4 -6.76 -8.64 -18.47
CA LYS A 4 -7.27 -7.58 -19.37
C LYS A 4 -8.45 -6.80 -18.80
N ASP A 5 -9.29 -7.49 -18.03
CA ASP A 5 -10.53 -6.93 -17.50
C ASP A 5 -10.40 -6.45 -16.05
N PHE A 6 -9.20 -6.51 -15.43
CA PHE A 6 -9.01 -6.16 -14.01
C PHE A 6 -9.50 -4.75 -13.67
N GLY A 7 -9.22 -3.76 -14.53
CA GLY A 7 -9.70 -2.39 -14.33
C GLY A 7 -11.22 -2.24 -14.47
N GLN A 8 -11.88 -3.10 -15.25
CA GLN A 8 -13.35 -3.12 -15.36
C GLN A 8 -14.00 -3.91 -14.22
N GLU A 9 -13.37 -4.99 -13.76
CA GLU A 9 -13.85 -5.83 -12.66
C GLU A 9 -13.66 -5.13 -11.30
N PHE A 10 -12.61 -4.31 -11.15
CA PHE A 10 -12.26 -3.61 -9.90
C PHE A 10 -11.89 -2.13 -10.14
N PRO A 11 -12.84 -1.30 -10.61
CA PRO A 11 -12.55 0.09 -10.99
C PRO A 11 -12.04 0.95 -9.82
N GLU A 12 -12.54 0.73 -8.60
CA GLU A 12 -12.10 1.44 -7.40
C GLU A 12 -10.67 1.06 -6.99
N LEU A 13 -10.35 -0.24 -6.97
CA LEU A 13 -9.00 -0.73 -6.69
C LEU A 13 -8.01 -0.31 -7.78
N HIS A 14 -8.44 -0.33 -9.03
CA HIS A 14 -7.64 0.13 -10.16
C HIS A 14 -7.29 1.62 -10.03
N GLY A 15 -8.28 2.48 -9.77
CA GLY A 15 -8.05 3.91 -9.53
C GLY A 15 -7.12 4.15 -8.34
N TRP A 16 -7.34 3.43 -7.23
CA TRP A 16 -6.44 3.49 -6.08
C TRP A 16 -5.00 3.12 -6.43
N LEU A 17 -4.78 2.04 -7.19
CA LEU A 17 -3.46 1.61 -7.64
C LEU A 17 -2.79 2.63 -8.58
N GLU A 18 -3.56 3.29 -9.45
CA GLU A 18 -3.02 4.33 -10.34
C GLU A 18 -2.61 5.61 -9.58
N ASP A 19 -3.36 5.98 -8.54
CA ASP A 19 -3.10 7.17 -7.72
C ASP A 19 -2.08 6.92 -6.59
N PHE A 20 -1.89 5.65 -6.22
CA PHE A 20 -0.93 5.23 -5.21
C PHE A 20 0.49 5.57 -5.66
N LYS A 21 1.09 6.53 -4.96
CA LYS A 21 2.47 6.97 -5.19
C LYS A 21 3.15 7.16 -3.86
N MET A 22 4.39 6.71 -3.79
CA MET A 22 5.29 6.93 -2.66
C MET A 22 6.58 7.58 -3.16
N THR A 23 7.19 8.41 -2.34
CA THR A 23 8.55 8.90 -2.57
C THR A 23 9.57 7.78 -2.31
N GLU A 24 10.79 7.93 -2.83
CA GLU A 24 11.87 6.98 -2.56
C GLU A 24 12.18 6.87 -1.06
N GLU A 25 12.10 7.98 -0.32
CA GLU A 25 12.27 8.00 1.14
C GLU A 25 11.19 7.19 1.86
N GLN A 26 9.93 7.30 1.41
CA GLN A 26 8.84 6.50 1.94
C GLN A 26 9.07 5.02 1.64
N LEU A 27 9.44 4.67 0.41
CA LEU A 27 9.75 3.28 0.04
C LEU A 27 10.88 2.70 0.90
N ALA A 28 11.99 3.43 1.06
CA ALA A 28 13.13 2.98 1.86
C ALA A 28 12.75 2.82 3.34
N SER A 29 11.94 3.74 3.89
CA SER A 29 11.48 3.64 5.28
C SER A 29 10.54 2.43 5.50
N LEU A 30 9.70 2.10 4.52
CA LEU A 30 8.83 0.92 4.55
C LEU A 30 9.66 -0.37 4.53
N GLU A 31 10.65 -0.45 3.65
CA GLU A 31 11.54 -1.62 3.58
C GLU A 31 12.25 -1.85 4.92
N VAL A 32 12.77 -0.79 5.54
CA VAL A 32 13.36 -0.86 6.88
C VAL A 32 12.39 -1.43 7.91
N GLU A 33 11.12 -1.00 7.92
CA GLU A 33 10.14 -1.54 8.87
C GLU A 33 9.74 -2.99 8.59
N ILE A 34 9.65 -3.38 7.32
CA ILE A 34 9.43 -4.78 6.95
C ILE A 34 10.58 -5.65 7.46
N GLN A 35 11.83 -5.21 7.26
CA GLN A 35 13.01 -5.93 7.74
C GLN A 35 13.04 -6.02 9.28
N LYS A 36 12.66 -4.96 10.00
CA LYS A 36 12.56 -4.98 11.47
C LYS A 36 11.51 -5.97 11.99
N GLY A 37 10.45 -6.21 11.23
CA GLY A 37 9.43 -7.19 11.59
C GLY A 37 9.93 -8.63 11.58
N GLY A 38 10.96 -8.92 10.77
CA GLY A 38 11.41 -10.28 10.51
C GLY A 38 10.42 -11.09 9.67
N ALA A 39 10.88 -12.26 9.22
CA ALA A 39 10.11 -13.14 8.33
C ALA A 39 8.77 -13.55 8.95
N GLY A 40 7.68 -13.44 8.17
CA GLY A 40 6.31 -13.77 8.58
C GLY A 40 5.54 -12.62 9.24
N ASN A 41 6.18 -11.47 9.48
CA ASN A 41 5.54 -10.28 10.04
C ASN A 41 5.41 -9.12 9.04
N GLU A 42 5.63 -9.36 7.75
CA GLU A 42 5.69 -8.32 6.72
C GLU A 42 4.41 -7.48 6.69
N LYS A 43 3.24 -8.13 6.78
CA LYS A 43 1.94 -7.46 6.83
C LYS A 43 1.77 -6.60 8.09
N ALA A 44 2.21 -7.10 9.24
CA ALA A 44 2.13 -6.38 10.50
C ALA A 44 3.10 -5.18 10.52
N SER A 45 4.30 -5.34 9.97
CA SER A 45 5.26 -4.26 9.81
C SER A 45 4.82 -3.19 8.83
N ALA A 46 4.30 -3.58 7.67
CA ALA A 46 3.70 -2.64 6.72
C ALA A 46 2.55 -1.88 7.36
N ARG A 47 1.71 -2.54 8.17
CA ARG A 47 0.62 -1.87 8.89
C ARG A 47 1.13 -0.85 9.90
N ARG A 48 2.09 -1.23 10.74
CA ARG A 48 2.73 -0.30 11.71
C ARG A 48 3.37 0.90 11.02
N TRP A 49 4.01 0.67 9.88
CA TRP A 49 4.59 1.74 9.08
C TRP A 49 3.51 2.67 8.53
N MET A 50 2.42 2.15 7.97
CA MET A 50 1.30 2.99 7.51
C MET A 50 0.70 3.82 8.65
N ASP A 51 0.47 3.22 9.83
CA ASP A 51 -0.08 3.92 11.00
C ASP A 51 0.86 5.07 11.48
N ALA A 52 2.17 4.95 11.24
CA ALA A 52 3.17 5.98 11.57
C ALA A 52 3.37 7.03 10.47
N HIS A 53 2.78 6.83 9.29
CA HIS A 53 2.90 7.71 8.12
C HIS A 53 1.51 8.19 7.66
N PRO A 54 0.81 9.00 8.48
CA PRO A 54 -0.49 9.57 8.11
C PRO A 54 -0.33 10.43 6.85
N GLY A 55 -1.19 10.22 5.86
CA GLY A 55 -1.08 10.87 4.55
C GLY A 55 -0.80 9.91 3.39
N ILE A 56 -0.29 8.71 3.68
CA ILE A 56 -0.16 7.64 2.67
C ILE A 56 -1.53 6.97 2.40
N GLU A 57 -2.37 6.91 3.43
CA GLU A 57 -3.76 6.41 3.36
C GLU A 57 -4.76 7.46 2.82
N ASP A 58 -4.37 8.74 2.74
CA ASP A 58 -5.21 9.88 2.30
C ASP A 58 -5.43 9.95 0.78
N LYS A 59 -4.91 8.95 0.04
CA LYS A 59 -5.26 8.71 -1.37
C LYS A 59 -6.17 7.50 -1.45
N PRO A 60 -7.35 7.68 -2.04
CA PRO A 60 -8.65 7.37 -1.47
C PRO A 60 -8.74 5.95 -0.89
N ALA A 61 -8.81 5.88 0.44
CA ALA A 61 -9.31 4.72 1.14
C ALA A 61 -10.81 4.54 0.81
N LEU A 62 -11.13 3.58 -0.06
CA LEU A 62 -12.43 2.93 -0.06
C LEU A 62 -12.22 1.44 -0.30
N VAL A 63 -12.14 0.68 0.79
CA VAL A 63 -13.10 -0.38 1.11
C VAL A 63 -12.90 -0.81 2.57
N ALA A 64 -13.70 -0.23 3.46
CA ALA A 64 -14.20 -0.97 4.60
C ALA A 64 -15.26 -1.95 4.04
N GLY A 65 -14.98 -3.24 4.13
CA GLY A 65 -15.88 -4.34 3.82
C GLY A 65 -15.62 -5.49 4.77
#